data_AF-A0A349VG77-F1
#
_entry.id   AF-A0A349VG77-F1
#
_cell.length_a   1.000
_cell.length_b   1.000
_cell.length_c   1.000
_cell.angle_alpha   90.00
_cell.angle_beta   90.00
_cell.angle_gamma   90.00
#
_symmetry.space_group_name_H-M   'P 1'
#
loop_
_entity.id
_entity.type
_entity.pdbx_description
1 polymer ?
#
loop_
_entity_poly.entity_id
_entity_poly.type
_entity_poly.pdbx_seq_one_letter_code
_entity_poly.pdbx_strand_id
1 'polypeptide(L)'
;VGGHIASTDGEHGDNASYEAGMLRELKEEVAISGDFTSRCVGLINDDATPVGSVHLGIVHILELQSPEVESREVDLLECGFQSSEKLLADRKQFETWSQIALDAVEAGVLG
;
A
#
# COMPACT_ATOMS: atom_id res chain seq x y z
N VAL A 1 -3.82 -2.18 0.29
CA VAL A 1 -2.75 -3.14 -0.01
C VAL A 1 -1.63 -2.93 0.98
N GLY A 2 -1.27 -3.98 1.71
CA GLY A 2 -0.24 -3.91 2.72
C GLY A 2 0.08 -5.30 3.25
N GLY A 3 1.35 -5.64 3.32
CA GLY A 3 1.80 -6.98 3.66
C GLY A 3 3.20 -7.01 4.22
N HIS A 4 3.64 -8.19 4.66
CA HIS A 4 4.94 -8.37 5.31
C HIS A 4 6.02 -8.76 4.31
N ILE A 5 7.21 -8.21 4.51
CA ILE A 5 8.40 -8.73 3.85
C ILE A 5 8.90 -9.93 4.65
N ALA A 6 8.96 -11.08 4.00
CA ALA A 6 9.46 -12.32 4.59
C ALA A 6 10.98 -12.43 4.41
N SER A 7 11.65 -13.12 5.34
CA SER A 7 13.08 -13.43 5.21
C SER A 7 13.41 -14.33 4.01
N THR A 8 12.40 -14.91 3.37
CA THR A 8 12.50 -15.75 2.19
C THR A 8 12.27 -15.00 0.88
N ASP A 9 11.96 -13.70 0.92
CA ASP A 9 11.70 -12.90 -0.29
C ASP A 9 12.98 -12.57 -1.08
N GLY A 10 14.15 -12.86 -0.52
CA GLY A 10 15.41 -12.88 -1.24
C GLY A 10 16.53 -13.53 -0.43
N GLU A 11 17.72 -13.60 -1.02
CA GLU A 11 18.85 -14.33 -0.42
C GLU A 11 19.63 -13.51 0.62
N HIS A 12 19.55 -12.18 0.58
CA HIS A 12 20.51 -11.31 1.27
C HIS A 12 19.89 -10.22 2.14
N GLY A 13 18.56 -10.06 2.16
CA GLY A 13 17.90 -8.99 2.93
C GLY A 13 18.27 -7.58 2.44
N ASP A 14 18.65 -7.47 1.17
CA ASP A 14 19.01 -6.24 0.49
C ASP A 14 17.81 -5.61 -0.22
N ASN A 15 18.05 -4.52 -0.96
CA ASN A 15 16.99 -3.83 -1.70
C ASN A 15 16.27 -4.74 -2.70
N ALA A 16 16.99 -5.67 -3.34
CA ALA A 16 16.38 -6.63 -4.27
C ALA A 16 15.44 -7.61 -3.53
N SER A 17 15.86 -8.08 -2.34
CA SER A 17 15.03 -8.92 -1.47
C SER A 17 13.76 -8.19 -1.00
N TYR A 18 13.90 -6.91 -0.64
CA TYR A 18 12.78 -6.04 -0.28
C TYR A 18 11.80 -5.82 -1.45
N GLU A 19 12.31 -5.44 -2.63
CA GLU A 19 11.50 -5.21 -3.81
C GLU A 19 10.76 -6.47 -4.26
N ALA A 20 11.41 -7.63 -4.19
CA ALA A 20 10.78 -8.91 -4.49
C ALA A 20 9.61 -9.22 -3.54
N GLY A 21 9.79 -8.99 -2.24
CA GLY A 21 8.72 -9.17 -1.25
C GLY A 21 7.57 -8.20 -1.44
N MET A 22 7.87 -6.91 -1.65
CA MET A 22 6.86 -5.89 -1.91
C MET A 22 6.02 -6.21 -3.15
N LEU A 23 6.68 -6.64 -4.24
CA LEU A 23 6.00 -7.04 -5.48
C LEU A 23 5.22 -8.35 -5.32
N ARG A 24 5.68 -9.27 -4.47
CA ARG A 24 4.96 -10.51 -4.15
C ARG A 24 3.66 -10.18 -3.42
N GLU A 25 3.73 -9.45 -2.31
CA GLU A 25 2.56 -9.04 -1.51
C GLU A 25 1.52 -8.30 -2.38
N LEU A 26 1.96 -7.33 -3.18
CA LEU A 26 1.08 -6.63 -4.11
C LEU A 26 0.34 -7.60 -5.06
N LYS A 27 1.05 -8.61 -5.58
CA LYS A 27 0.47 -9.61 -6.50
C LYS A 27 -0.40 -10.63 -5.77
N GLU A 28 -0.25 -10.85 -4.47
CA GLU A 28 -1.13 -11.74 -3.72
C GLU A 28 -2.52 -11.10 -3.54
N GLU A 29 -2.57 -9.79 -3.28
CA GLU A 29 -3.83 -9.09 -3.01
C GLU A 29 -4.53 -8.53 -4.26
N VAL A 30 -3.77 -8.03 -5.24
CA VAL A 30 -4.32 -7.26 -6.37
C VAL A 30 -3.70 -7.67 -7.71
N ALA A 31 -4.56 -7.88 -8.70
CA ALA A 31 -4.17 -7.92 -10.09
C ALA A 31 -4.21 -6.50 -10.67
N ILE A 32 -3.09 -6.03 -11.22
CA ILE A 32 -3.02 -4.78 -11.97
C ILE A 32 -2.85 -5.13 -13.45
N SER A 33 -3.73 -4.61 -14.30
CA SER A 33 -3.60 -4.74 -15.76
C SER A 33 -2.70 -3.63 -16.32
N GLY A 34 -1.72 -4.00 -17.13
CA GLY A 34 -0.78 -3.07 -17.74
C GLY A 34 0.41 -2.71 -16.84
N ASP A 35 1.20 -1.74 -17.31
CA ASP A 35 2.41 -1.30 -16.61
C ASP A 35 2.09 -0.25 -15.54
N PHE A 36 2.93 -0.23 -14.50
CA PHE A 36 2.92 0.79 -13.46
C PHE A 36 4.35 1.18 -13.06
N THR A 37 4.49 2.39 -12.53
CA THR A 37 5.71 2.81 -11.81
C THR A 37 5.46 2.71 -10.31
N SER A 38 6.52 2.51 -9.53
CA SER A 38 6.46 2.50 -8.07
C SER A 38 7.54 3.39 -7.51
N ARG A 39 7.20 4.21 -6.52
CA ARG A 39 8.15 5.05 -5.79
C ARG A 39 7.92 4.93 -4.30
N CYS A 40 8.98 4.66 -3.55
CA CYS A 40 8.98 4.80 -2.09
C CYS A 40 8.88 6.28 -1.73
N VAL A 41 7.86 6.65 -0.96
CA VAL A 41 7.53 8.05 -0.63
C VAL A 41 7.72 8.37 0.86
N GLY A 42 7.95 7.37 1.70
CA GLY A 42 8.21 7.60 3.11
C GLY A 42 7.98 6.38 3.99
N LEU A 43 7.93 6.65 5.30
CA LEU A 43 7.73 5.66 6.34
C LEU A 43 6.51 6.04 7.19
N ILE A 44 5.77 5.04 7.64
CA ILE A 44 4.74 5.17 8.68
C ILE A 44 5.26 4.48 9.94
N ASN A 45 5.36 5.24 11.02
CA ASN A 45 5.59 4.73 12.37
C ASN A 45 4.44 5.20 13.25
N ASP A 46 3.50 4.31 13.56
CA ASP A 46 2.23 4.62 14.23
C ASP A 46 2.08 3.83 15.53
N ASP A 47 2.34 4.48 16.67
CA ASP A 47 2.21 3.87 17.99
C ASP A 47 0.77 3.90 18.54
N ALA A 48 -0.22 4.35 17.77
CA ALA A 48 -1.59 4.51 18.25
C ALA A 48 -2.33 3.18 18.48
N THR A 49 -1.84 2.07 17.93
CA THR A 49 -2.43 0.73 18.09
C THR A 49 -1.39 -0.30 18.50
N PRO A 50 -1.77 -1.40 19.18
CA PRO A 50 -0.82 -2.45 19.53
C PRO A 50 -0.10 -3.05 18.31
N VAL A 51 -0.80 -3.21 17.19
CA VAL A 51 -0.21 -3.68 15.93
C VAL A 51 0.74 -2.63 15.36
N GLY A 52 0.32 -1.37 15.28
CA GLY A 52 1.15 -0.28 14.77
C GLY A 52 2.46 -0.11 15.55
N SER A 53 2.42 -0.24 16.88
CA SER A 53 3.60 -0.09 17.75
C SER A 53 4.72 -1.11 17.55
N VAL A 54 4.47 -2.16 16.75
CA VAL A 54 5.46 -3.20 16.42
C VAL A 54 5.73 -3.31 14.92
N HIS A 55 5.16 -2.42 14.10
CA HIS A 55 5.36 -2.40 12.65
C HIS A 55 5.87 -1.05 12.17
N LEU A 56 6.84 -1.10 11.25
CA LEU A 56 7.27 0.05 10.46
C LEU A 56 6.76 -0.12 9.04
N GLY A 57 5.89 0.79 8.60
CA GLY A 57 5.36 0.79 7.23
C GLY A 57 6.30 1.51 6.28
N ILE A 58 6.56 0.93 5.11
CA ILE A 58 7.24 1.60 4.00
C ILE A 58 6.18 1.93 2.95
N VAL A 59 5.97 3.22 2.70
CA VAL A 59 4.88 3.69 1.84
C VAL A 59 5.36 3.83 0.41
N HIS A 60 4.64 3.22 -0.51
CA HIS A 60 4.85 3.37 -1.94
C HIS A 60 3.63 4.03 -2.60
N ILE A 61 3.88 4.89 -3.58
CA ILE A 61 2.88 5.32 -4.55
C ILE A 61 3.11 4.53 -5.83
N LEU A 62 2.03 3.91 -6.32
CA LEU A 62 2.01 3.25 -7.62
C LEU A 62 1.20 4.12 -8.59
N GLU A 63 1.81 4.46 -9.72
CA GLU A 63 1.12 5.16 -10.82
C GLU A 63 0.87 4.17 -11.95
N LEU A 64 -0.40 3.93 -12.24
CA LEU A 64 -0.85 2.98 -13.26
C LEU A 64 -1.19 3.73 -14.55
N GLN A 65 -0.97 3.07 -15.69
CA GLN A 65 -1.38 3.62 -16.99
C GLN A 65 -2.92 3.62 -17.18
N SER A 66 -3.62 2.70 -16.54
CA SER A 66 -5.09 2.61 -16.52
C SER A 66 -5.58 2.16 -15.13
N PRO A 67 -6.81 2.51 -14.73
CA PRO A 67 -7.36 2.14 -13.42
C PRO A 67 -7.90 0.70 -13.38
N GLU A 68 -7.31 -0.20 -14.17
CA GLU A 68 -7.78 -1.58 -14.33
C GLU A 68 -7.13 -2.48 -13.28
N VAL A 69 -7.86 -2.69 -12.17
CA VAL A 69 -7.44 -3.53 -11.06
C VAL A 69 -8.54 -4.50 -10.65
N GLU A 70 -8.14 -5.69 -10.23
CA GLU A 70 -9.05 -6.71 -9.69
C GLU A 70 -8.50 -7.22 -8.36
N SER A 71 -9.38 -7.46 -7.37
CA SER A 71 -8.94 -8.13 -6.15
C SER A 71 -8.64 -9.60 -6.41
N ARG A 72 -7.60 -10.10 -5.77
CA ARG A 72 -7.27 -11.53 -5.70
C ARG A 72 -7.68 -12.17 -4.37
N GLU A 73 -8.17 -11.38 -3.42
CA GLU A 73 -8.69 -11.89 -2.15
C GLU A 73 -10.19 -12.17 -2.23
N VAL A 74 -10.59 -13.35 -1.74
CA VAL A 74 -11.97 -13.82 -1.82
C VAL A 74 -12.92 -12.97 -0.94
N ASP A 75 -12.38 -12.37 0.13
CA ASP A 75 -13.15 -11.58 1.09
C ASP A 75 -13.20 -10.07 0.74
N LEU A 76 -12.43 -9.62 -0.27
CA LEU A 76 -12.48 -8.24 -0.80
C LEU A 76 -13.61 -8.12 -1.81
N LEU A 77 -14.80 -7.77 -1.32
CA LEU A 77 -16.02 -7.67 -2.12
C LEU A 77 -16.03 -6.47 -3.10
N GLU A 78 -15.30 -5.40 -2.79
CA GLU A 78 -15.21 -4.20 -3.64
C GLU A 78 -13.75 -3.73 -3.75
N CYS A 79 -13.22 -3.72 -4.98
CA CYS A 79 -11.86 -3.27 -5.30
C CYS A 79 -11.90 -2.34 -6.52
N GLY A 80 -11.20 -1.22 -6.46
CA GLY A 80 -11.14 -0.26 -7.56
C GLY A 80 -10.64 1.11 -7.14
N PHE A 81 -10.59 2.01 -8.11
CA PHE A 81 -10.22 3.41 -7.90
C PHE A 81 -11.42 4.26 -7.48
N GLN A 82 -11.17 5.26 -6.65
CA GLN A 82 -12.17 6.21 -6.17
C GLN A 82 -11.61 7.64 -6.17
N SER A 83 -12.49 8.64 -6.28
CA SER A 83 -12.06 10.04 -6.13
C SER A 83 -11.54 10.35 -4.72
N SER A 84 -10.58 11.25 -4.63
CA SER A 84 -10.04 11.72 -3.34
C SER A 84 -11.14 12.25 -2.43
N GLU A 85 -12.09 13.01 -2.97
CA GLU A 85 -13.24 13.55 -2.23
C GLU A 85 -14.04 12.47 -1.49
N LYS A 86 -14.33 11.35 -2.16
CA LYS A 86 -15.08 10.24 -1.57
C LYS A 86 -14.25 9.48 -0.55
N LEU A 87 -12.97 9.22 -0.86
CA LEU A 87 -12.05 8.59 0.10
C LEU A 87 -11.92 9.43 1.39
N LEU A 88 -11.83 10.75 1.26
CA LEU A 88 -11.76 11.66 2.40
C LEU A 88 -13.06 11.71 3.20
N ALA A 89 -14.22 11.63 2.53
CA ALA A 89 -15.51 11.55 3.21
C ALA A 89 -15.61 10.27 4.07
N ASP A 90 -15.08 9.15 3.58
CA ASP A 90 -15.08 7.86 4.28
C ASP A 90 -13.84 7.64 5.15
N ARG A 91 -12.94 8.62 5.26
CA ARG A 91 -11.63 8.51 5.93
C ARG A 91 -11.68 7.79 7.28
N LYS A 92 -12.67 8.09 8.12
CA LYS A 92 -12.80 7.52 9.48
C LYS A 92 -13.15 6.04 9.49
N GLN A 93 -13.59 5.48 8.37
CA GLN A 93 -13.92 4.07 8.21
C GLN A 93 -12.68 3.22 7.88
N PHE A 94 -11.59 3.85 7.45
CA PHE A 94 -10.35 3.15 7.15
C PHE A 94 -9.51 2.88 8.40
N GLU A 95 -8.56 1.97 8.26
CA GLU A 95 -7.53 1.71 9.26
C GLU A 95 -6.59 2.91 9.44
N THR A 96 -5.88 2.97 10.58
CA THR A 96 -5.05 4.14 10.92
C THR A 96 -3.97 4.42 9.89
N TRP A 97 -3.34 3.39 9.33
CA TRP A 97 -2.31 3.56 8.30
C TRP A 97 -2.87 4.09 6.98
N SER A 98 -4.04 3.62 6.55
CA SER A 98 -4.73 4.14 5.38
C SER A 98 -5.12 5.62 5.57
N GLN A 99 -5.54 6.00 6.78
CA GLN A 99 -5.83 7.39 7.12
C GLN A 99 -4.58 8.27 7.02
N ILE A 100 -3.45 7.83 7.58
CA ILE A 100 -2.17 8.56 7.53
C ILE A 100 -1.71 8.74 6.08
N ALA A 101 -1.75 7.66 5.29
CA ALA A 101 -1.36 7.70 3.88
C ALA A 101 -2.25 8.65 3.07
N LEU A 102 -3.58 8.58 3.26
CA LEU A 102 -4.53 9.44 2.57
C LEU A 102 -4.32 10.92 2.91
N ASP A 103 -4.10 11.25 4.18
CA ASP A 103 -3.83 12.62 4.61
C ASP A 103 -2.55 13.17 4.00
N ALA A 104 -1.51 12.34 3.90
CA ALA A 104 -0.24 12.73 3.30
C ALA A 104 -0.35 12.96 1.78
N VAL A 105 -1.17 12.15 1.09
CA VAL A 105 -1.50 12.39 -0.33
C VAL A 105 -2.24 13.73 -0.48
N GLU A 106 -3.30 13.96 0.30
CA GLU A 106 -4.12 15.17 0.22
C GLU A 106 -3.34 16.44 0.57
N ALA A 107 -2.43 16.36 1.55
CA ALA A 107 -1.56 17.45 1.92
C ALA A 107 -0.47 17.75 0.86
N GLY A 108 -0.34 16.91 -0.18
CA GLY A 108 0.65 17.06 -1.24
C GLY A 108 2.10 16.84 -0.78
N VAL A 109 2.30 16.19 0.39
CA VAL A 109 3.65 15.99 0.96
C VAL A 109 4.37 14.76 0.41
N LEU A 110 3.67 13.94 -0.37
CA LEU A 110 4.22 12.76 -1.04
C LEU A 110 4.63 13.04 -2.49
N GLY A 111 4.59 14.30 -2.94
CA GLY A 111 4.98 14.75 -4.29
C GLY A 111 6.48 14.65 -4.57
#